data_AF-A0A535H0E1-F1
#
_entry.id   AF-A0A535H0E1-F1
#
_cell.length_a   1.000
_cell.length_b   1.000
_cell.length_c   1.000
_cell.angle_alpha   90.00
_cell.angle_beta   90.00
_cell.angle_gamma   90.00
#
_symmetry.space_group_name_H-M   'P 1'
#
loop_
_entity.id
_entity.type
_entity.pdbx_description
1 polymer ?
#
loop_
_entity_poly.entity_id
_entity_poly.type
_entity_poly.pdbx_seq_one_letter_code
_entity_poly.pdbx_strand_id
1 'polypeptide(L)'
;ADLIDIGGESTRPETWAGPGLSAGEELARVIPVVQRVAATVKVPVSIDTYKADVATRALEAGARLVNDVWALRRDPQMAAAVSRAGVPVVLMHNKPGGGYHNLLEEIAASLRESIELGQAAGVP
;
A
#
# COMPACT_ATOMS: atom_id res chain seq x y z
N ALA A 1 4.59 -4.73 -19.46
CA ALA A 1 4.42 -4.44 -18.03
C ALA A 1 4.46 -5.77 -17.30
N ASP A 2 5.24 -5.85 -16.23
CA ASP A 2 5.51 -7.10 -15.49
C ASP A 2 4.72 -7.18 -14.17
N LEU A 3 4.05 -6.08 -13.80
CA LEU A 3 3.16 -5.92 -12.65
C LEU A 3 2.03 -4.97 -13.09
N ILE A 4 0.81 -5.22 -12.63
CA ILE A 4 -0.29 -4.26 -12.74
C ILE A 4 -0.60 -3.72 -11.36
N ASP A 5 -0.46 -2.42 -11.16
CA ASP A 5 -0.79 -1.74 -9.92
C ASP A 5 -2.18 -1.11 -10.00
N ILE A 6 -3.06 -1.47 -9.06
CA ILE A 6 -4.46 -1.02 -9.03
C ILE A 6 -4.66 -0.19 -7.77
N GLY A 7 -5.07 1.06 -7.94
CA GLY A 7 -5.46 1.96 -6.85
C GLY A 7 -6.88 2.48 -7.04
N GLY A 8 -7.65 2.55 -5.96
CA GLY A 8 -9.01 3.11 -5.96
C GLY A 8 -9.07 4.59 -5.58
N GLU A 9 -8.02 5.05 -4.89
CA GLU A 9 -7.83 6.42 -4.43
C GLU A 9 -6.56 7.03 -5.05
N SER A 10 -6.68 8.28 -5.49
CA SER A 10 -5.51 9.03 -5.95
C SER A 10 -4.67 9.45 -4.74
N THR A 11 -3.38 9.13 -4.79
CA THR A 11 -2.38 9.51 -3.78
C THR A 11 -1.61 10.78 -4.18
N ARG A 12 -2.11 11.55 -5.16
CA ARG A 12 -1.47 12.79 -5.61
C ARG A 12 -1.60 13.93 -4.57
N PRO A 13 -0.66 14.88 -4.52
CA PRO A 13 -0.67 15.95 -3.52
C PRO A 13 -1.98 16.76 -3.48
N GLU A 14 -2.60 17.02 -4.63
CA GLU A 14 -3.87 17.73 -4.72
C GLU A 14 -5.05 16.99 -4.07
N THR A 15 -4.97 15.67 -3.93
CA THR A 15 -6.03 14.85 -3.31
C THR A 15 -5.86 14.67 -1.81
N TRP A 16 -4.71 15.05 -1.24
CA TRP A 16 -4.47 15.02 0.22
C TRP A 16 -5.14 16.16 1.00
N ALA A 17 -5.66 17.17 0.31
CA ALA A 17 -6.37 18.30 0.92
C ALA A 17 -7.82 17.97 1.33
N GLY A 18 -8.35 16.80 0.90
CA GLY A 18 -9.70 16.32 1.25
C GLY A 18 -9.67 15.10 2.18
N PRO A 19 -10.84 14.63 2.65
CA PRO A 19 -10.93 13.48 3.55
C PRO A 19 -10.52 12.13 2.93
N GLY A 20 -10.14 12.09 1.64
CA GLY A 20 -9.88 10.86 0.90
C GLY A 20 -11.16 10.08 0.60
N LEU A 21 -11.02 8.85 0.09
CA LEU A 21 -12.14 7.91 -0.01
C LEU A 21 -12.29 7.15 1.31
N SER A 22 -13.54 6.82 1.67
CA SER A 22 -13.76 5.80 2.68
C SER A 22 -13.27 4.43 2.18
N ALA A 23 -12.92 3.53 3.10
CA ALA A 23 -12.52 2.17 2.74
C ALA A 23 -13.61 1.46 1.90
N GLY A 24 -14.89 1.66 2.23
CA GLY A 24 -16.01 1.08 1.48
C GLY A 24 -16.09 1.57 0.03
N GLU A 25 -15.89 2.87 -0.21
CA GLU A 25 -15.88 3.44 -1.56
C GLU A 25 -14.67 2.95 -2.38
N GLU A 26 -13.50 2.86 -1.75
CA GLU A 26 -12.30 2.35 -2.40
C GLU A 26 -12.46 0.86 -2.75
N LEU A 27 -12.96 0.04 -1.82
CA LEU A 27 -13.29 -1.38 -2.03
C LEU A 27 -14.25 -1.58 -3.21
N ALA A 28 -15.32 -0.80 -3.28
CA ALA A 28 -16.30 -0.88 -4.36
C ALA A 28 -15.68 -0.61 -5.74
N ARG A 29 -14.61 0.19 -5.81
CA ARG A 29 -13.87 0.47 -7.04
C ARG A 29 -12.86 -0.62 -7.36
N VAL A 30 -12.05 -1.04 -6.38
CA VAL A 30 -10.88 -1.91 -6.66
C VAL A 30 -11.23 -3.38 -6.76
N ILE A 31 -12.15 -3.90 -5.94
CA ILE A 31 -12.39 -5.34 -5.85
C ILE A 31 -12.85 -5.94 -7.19
N PRO A 32 -13.83 -5.37 -7.93
CA PRO A 32 -14.24 -5.94 -9.21
C PRO A 32 -13.09 -5.96 -10.25
N VAL A 33 -12.22 -4.95 -10.20
CA VAL A 33 -11.09 -4.81 -11.13
C VAL A 33 -10.00 -5.82 -10.78
N VAL A 34 -9.59 -5.91 -9.51
CA VAL A 34 -8.60 -6.89 -9.03
C VAL A 34 -9.03 -8.31 -9.38
N GLN A 35 -10.28 -8.69 -9.10
CA GLN A 35 -10.79 -10.03 -9.41
C GLN A 35 -10.71 -10.35 -10.90
N ARG A 36 -11.17 -9.42 -11.75
CA ARG A 36 -11.18 -9.63 -13.21
C ARG A 36 -9.78 -9.67 -13.78
N VAL A 37 -8.91 -8.74 -13.38
CA VAL A 37 -7.54 -8.67 -13.88
C VAL A 37 -6.75 -9.89 -13.43
N ALA A 38 -6.76 -10.23 -12.14
CA ALA A 38 -6.03 -11.39 -11.61
C ALA A 38 -6.48 -12.72 -12.24
N ALA A 39 -7.74 -12.84 -12.65
CA ALA A 39 -8.23 -14.02 -13.35
C ALA A 39 -7.88 -14.06 -14.86
N THR A 40 -7.54 -12.92 -15.47
CA THR A 40 -7.37 -12.80 -16.92
C THR A 40 -5.91 -12.70 -17.35
N VAL A 41 -5.08 -12.01 -16.58
CA VAL A 41 -3.67 -11.78 -16.92
C VAL A 41 -2.75 -12.72 -16.17
N LYS A 42 -1.57 -12.99 -16.74
CA LYS A 42 -0.54 -13.84 -16.11
C LYS A 42 0.42 -13.09 -15.19
N VAL A 43 0.44 -11.75 -15.29
CA VAL A 43 1.31 -10.90 -14.46
C VAL A 43 0.67 -10.65 -13.09
N PRO A 44 1.45 -10.54 -12.01
CA PRO A 44 0.92 -10.25 -10.69
C PRO A 44 0.18 -8.91 -10.64
N VAL A 45 -0.78 -8.82 -9.72
CA VAL A 45 -1.54 -7.61 -9.41
C VAL A 45 -1.09 -7.09 -8.06
N SER A 46 -0.71 -5.82 -8.01
CA SER A 46 -0.47 -5.04 -6.80
C SER A 46 -1.73 -4.23 -6.46
N ILE A 47 -1.98 -4.05 -5.16
CA ILE A 47 -2.97 -3.09 -4.65
C ILE A 47 -2.24 -1.86 -4.10
N ASP A 48 -2.46 -0.70 -4.71
CA ASP A 48 -2.01 0.61 -4.23
C ASP A 48 -3.02 1.14 -3.22
N THR A 49 -2.71 0.95 -1.94
CA THR A 49 -3.54 1.43 -0.84
C THR A 49 -2.74 1.51 0.45
N TYR A 50 -3.10 2.46 1.31
CA TYR A 50 -2.57 2.59 2.66
C TYR A 50 -3.55 2.15 3.74
N LYS A 51 -4.70 1.58 3.35
CA LYS A 51 -5.75 1.11 4.27
C LYS A 51 -5.69 -0.41 4.40
N ALA A 52 -5.50 -0.91 5.61
CA ALA A 52 -5.28 -2.34 5.86
C ALA A 52 -6.49 -3.21 5.47
N ASP A 53 -7.71 -2.70 5.64
CA ASP A 53 -8.93 -3.38 5.22
C ASP A 53 -8.98 -3.53 3.68
N VAL A 54 -8.68 -2.45 2.94
CA VAL A 54 -8.62 -2.49 1.47
C VAL A 54 -7.56 -3.49 1.01
N ALA A 55 -6.36 -3.46 1.58
CA ALA A 55 -5.31 -4.40 1.27
C ALA A 55 -5.75 -5.85 1.54
N THR A 56 -6.32 -6.13 2.72
CA THR A 56 -6.79 -7.48 3.09
C THR A 56 -7.79 -8.03 2.06
N ARG A 57 -8.82 -7.25 1.73
CA ARG A 57 -9.86 -7.69 0.78
C ARG A 57 -9.35 -7.77 -0.65
N ALA A 58 -8.42 -6.92 -1.06
CA ALA A 58 -7.79 -7.00 -2.38
C ALA A 58 -6.91 -8.25 -2.52
N LEU A 59 -6.19 -8.63 -1.46
CA LEU A 59 -5.40 -9.86 -1.43
C LEU A 59 -6.29 -11.11 -1.53
N GLU A 60 -7.40 -11.13 -0.78
CA GLU A 60 -8.45 -12.16 -0.93
C GLU A 60 -9.02 -12.21 -2.36
N ALA A 61 -9.15 -11.06 -3.01
CA ALA A 61 -9.67 -10.92 -4.37
C ALA A 61 -8.68 -11.34 -5.48
N GLY A 62 -7.40 -11.54 -5.17
CA GLY A 62 -6.41 -12.01 -6.14
C GLY A 62 -5.14 -11.16 -6.25
N ALA A 63 -5.03 -10.04 -5.54
CA ALA A 63 -3.77 -9.29 -5.47
C ALA A 63 -2.67 -10.15 -4.80
N ARG A 64 -1.42 -9.87 -5.15
CA ARG A 64 -0.23 -10.63 -4.69
C ARG A 64 0.90 -9.73 -4.21
N LEU A 65 0.66 -8.43 -4.09
CA LEU A 65 1.60 -7.43 -3.59
C LEU A 65 0.79 -6.26 -3.02
N VAL A 66 1.28 -5.63 -1.97
CA VAL A 66 0.74 -4.35 -1.45
C VAL A 66 1.72 -3.22 -1.78
N ASN A 67 1.24 -2.13 -2.36
CA ASN A 67 2.00 -0.91 -2.56
C ASN A 67 1.49 0.15 -1.56
N ASP A 68 2.24 0.40 -0.49
CA ASP A 68 1.84 1.33 0.57
C ASP A 68 2.66 2.61 0.50
N VAL A 69 2.00 3.67 0.05
CA VAL A 69 2.56 5.02 -0.08
C VAL A 69 2.92 5.67 1.26
N TRP A 70 2.59 5.04 2.38
CA TRP A 70 2.96 5.46 3.73
C TRP A 70 3.83 4.46 4.47
N ALA A 71 4.30 3.41 3.78
CA ALA A 71 5.26 2.44 4.29
C ALA A 71 4.89 1.88 5.68
N LEU A 72 3.64 1.43 5.86
CA LEU A 72 3.09 0.85 7.09
C LEU A 72 2.83 1.86 8.23
N ARG A 73 3.06 3.15 8.01
CA ARG A 73 3.03 4.17 9.09
C ARG A 73 1.67 4.84 9.25
N ARG A 74 0.76 4.69 8.28
CA ARG A 74 -0.56 5.35 8.31
C ARG A 74 -1.65 4.51 8.95
N ASP A 75 -1.72 3.23 8.60
CA ASP A 75 -2.64 2.27 9.19
C ASP A 75 -1.85 1.21 9.99
N PRO A 76 -1.98 1.17 11.33
CA PRO A 76 -1.20 0.26 12.17
C PRO A 76 -1.51 -1.22 11.91
N GLN A 77 -2.62 -1.54 11.22
CA GLN A 77 -2.98 -2.92 10.89
C GLN A 77 -2.35 -3.38 9.55
N MET A 78 -1.74 -2.49 8.77
CA MET A 78 -1.22 -2.82 7.44
C MET A 78 -0.12 -3.88 7.51
N ALA A 79 0.83 -3.73 8.45
CA ALA A 79 1.93 -4.68 8.61
C ALA A 79 1.42 -6.09 8.92
N ALA A 80 0.41 -6.21 9.80
CA ALA A 80 -0.22 -7.48 10.13
C ALA A 80 -1.01 -8.08 8.96
N ALA A 81 -1.66 -7.24 8.14
CA ALA A 81 -2.37 -7.68 6.93
C ALA A 81 -1.41 -8.30 5.90
N VAL A 82 -0.28 -7.62 5.63
CA VAL A 82 0.78 -8.10 4.73
C VAL A 82 1.39 -9.39 5.25
N SER A 83 1.80 -9.41 6.53
CA SER A 83 2.39 -10.58 7.18
C SER A 83 1.48 -11.82 7.10
N ARG A 84 0.19 -11.67 7.47
CA ARG A 84 -0.79 -12.75 7.43
C ARG A 84 -0.99 -13.30 6.02
N ALA A 85 -0.95 -12.44 5.00
CA ALA A 85 -1.11 -12.85 3.61
C ALA A 85 0.15 -13.48 3.01
N GLY A 86 1.32 -13.28 3.62
CA GLY A 86 2.60 -13.80 3.13
C GLY A 86 2.99 -13.23 1.77
N VAL A 87 2.65 -11.97 1.50
CA VAL A 87 2.93 -11.28 0.23
C VAL A 87 3.98 -10.19 0.39
N PRO A 88 4.70 -9.81 -0.68
CA PRO A 88 5.58 -8.64 -0.66
C PRO A 88 4.83 -7.34 -0.41
N VAL A 89 5.53 -6.36 0.18
CA VAL A 89 5.07 -4.98 0.32
C VAL A 89 6.12 -3.99 -0.21
N VAL A 90 5.67 -2.97 -0.94
CA VAL A 90 6.50 -1.82 -1.30
C VAL A 90 6.37 -0.76 -0.21
N LEU A 91 7.50 -0.41 0.39
CA LEU A 91 7.62 0.63 1.40
C LEU A 91 8.09 1.93 0.75
N MET A 92 7.19 2.90 0.59
CA MET A 92 7.53 4.19 0.01
C MET A 92 7.71 5.27 1.09
N HIS A 93 8.85 5.96 1.03
CA HIS A 93 9.03 7.17 1.83
C HIS A 93 8.04 8.24 1.38
N ASN A 94 7.34 8.84 2.35
CA ASN A 94 6.41 9.93 2.09
C ASN A 94 6.53 10.99 3.18
N LYS A 95 6.56 12.25 2.77
CA LYS A 95 6.72 13.41 3.64
C LYS A 95 5.80 14.55 3.18
N PRO A 96 4.58 14.63 3.74
CA PRO A 96 3.66 15.73 3.44
C PRO A 96 4.28 17.08 3.77
N GLY A 97 4.06 18.07 2.91
CA GLY A 97 4.63 19.41 3.07
C GLY A 97 6.11 19.53 2.64
N GLY A 98 6.78 18.41 2.39
CA GLY A 98 8.17 18.40 1.93
C GLY A 98 9.16 19.01 2.93
N GLY A 99 10.25 19.57 2.39
CA GLY A 99 11.34 20.16 3.17
C GLY A 99 12.24 19.10 3.81
N TYR A 100 13.55 19.27 3.72
CA TYR A 100 14.52 18.37 4.36
C TYR A 100 15.67 19.19 4.92
N HIS A 101 16.18 18.78 6.07
CA HIS A 101 17.47 19.24 6.58
C HIS A 101 18.58 18.40 5.96
N ASN A 102 18.40 17.07 5.91
CA ASN A 102 19.26 16.14 5.21
C ASN A 102 18.43 15.06 4.51
N LEU A 103 18.22 15.24 3.21
CA LEU A 103 17.33 14.41 2.40
C LEU A 103 17.62 12.91 2.53
N LEU A 104 18.87 12.52 2.35
CA LEU A 104 19.24 11.10 2.30
C LEU A 104 19.18 10.45 3.68
N GLU A 105 19.61 11.15 4.73
CA GLU A 105 19.53 10.63 6.10
C GLU A 105 18.09 10.46 6.55
N GLU A 106 17.23 11.43 6.25
CA GLU A 106 15.81 11.38 6.64
C GLU A 106 15.04 10.30 5.88
N ILE A 107 15.29 10.13 4.57
CA ILE A 107 14.71 9.01 3.79
C ILE A 107 15.19 7.67 4.35
N ALA A 108 16.50 7.53 4.59
CA ALA A 108 17.05 6.28 5.11
C ALA A 108 16.51 5.94 6.50
N ALA A 109 16.44 6.92 7.42
CA ALA A 109 15.86 6.73 8.74
C ALA A 109 14.39 6.33 8.67
N SER A 110 13.60 7.03 7.84
CA SER A 110 12.20 6.71 7.58
C SER A 110 11.99 5.28 7.11
N LEU A 111 12.78 4.82 6.14
CA LEU A 111 12.63 3.47 5.58
C LEU A 111 13.09 2.39 6.56
N ARG A 112 14.13 2.66 7.37
CA ARG A 112 14.55 1.73 8.44
C ARG A 112 13.43 1.50 9.45
N GLU A 113 12.76 2.55 9.90
CA GLU A 113 11.63 2.43 10.81
C GLU A 113 10.47 1.62 10.20
N SER A 114 10.15 1.84 8.92
CA SER A 114 9.15 1.04 8.21
C SER A 114 9.54 -0.44 8.09
N ILE A 115 10.83 -0.75 7.89
CA ILE A 115 11.33 -2.13 7.88
C ILE A 115 11.15 -2.76 9.26
N GLU A 116 11.51 -2.04 10.34
CA GLU A 116 11.34 -2.51 11.72
C GLU A 116 9.87 -2.80 12.05
N LEU A 117 8.95 -1.94 11.59
CA LEU A 117 7.49 -2.17 11.73
C LEU A 117 7.04 -3.45 11.01
N GLY A 118 7.52 -3.68 9.80
CA GLY A 118 7.23 -4.91 9.04
C GLY A 118 7.77 -6.16 9.74
N GLN A 119 9.04 -6.12 10.17
CA GLN A 119 9.70 -7.23 10.85
C GLN A 119 9.04 -7.56 12.19
N ALA A 120 8.65 -6.54 12.97
CA ALA A 120 7.93 -6.72 14.22
C ALA A 120 6.56 -7.40 14.02
N ALA A 121 5.93 -7.22 12.85
CA ALA A 121 4.70 -7.88 12.46
C ALA A 121 4.90 -9.28 11.83
N GLY A 122 6.15 -9.72 11.62
CA GLY A 122 6.49 -11.01 11.02
C GLY A 122 6.64 -11.01 9.50
N VAL A 123 6.75 -9.84 8.87
CA VAL A 123 7.19 -9.75 7.46
C VAL A 123 8.70 -10.05 7.42
N PRO A 124 9.16 -11.00 6.58
CA PRO A 124 10.56 -11.44 6.55
C PRO A 124 11.53 -10.38 6.01
#